data_AF-A0A318HL67-F1
#
_entry.id   AF-A0A318HL67-F1
#
_cell.length_a   1.000
_cell.length_b   1.000
_cell.length_c   1.000
_cell.angle_alpha   90.00
_cell.angle_beta   90.00
_cell.angle_gamma   90.00
#
_symmetry.space_group_name_H-M   'P 1'
#
loop_
_entity.id
_entity.type
_entity.pdbx_description
1 polymer ?
#
loop_
_entity_poly.entity_id
_entity_poly.type
_entity_poly.pdbx_seq_one_letter_code
_entity_poly.pdbx_strand_id
1 'polypeptide(L)'
;MGGRTEVDLTQLRTVADHVMTAAEAIAEMRWPGLDPDDLQGSTVGRVAAPDLVAARLTDVVANMRGWAMAAHMSADALERADRRNGDLFRPR
;
A
#
# COMPACT_ATOMS: atom_id res chain seq x y z
N MET A 1 -24.85 11.32 19.54
CA MET A 1 -24.19 10.01 19.32
C MET A 1 -22.92 10.24 18.50
N GLY A 2 -21.80 10.51 19.15
CA GLY A 2 -20.49 10.57 18.52
C GLY A 2 -19.61 9.54 19.22
N GLY A 3 -19.70 8.28 18.79
CA GLY A 3 -18.80 7.26 19.29
C GLY A 3 -17.40 7.65 18.87
N ARG A 4 -16.51 7.91 19.83
CA ARG A 4 -15.08 7.93 19.55
C ARG A 4 -14.74 6.54 19.03
N THR A 5 -14.65 6.38 17.72
CA THR A 5 -14.07 5.17 17.14
C THR A 5 -12.62 5.18 17.60
N GLU A 6 -12.34 4.42 18.65
CA GLU A 6 -10.98 4.22 19.14
C GLU A 6 -10.26 3.45 18.04
N VAL A 7 -9.47 4.16 17.23
CA VAL A 7 -8.65 3.54 16.21
C VAL A 7 -7.54 2.83 16.95
N ASP A 8 -7.57 1.49 16.90
CA ASP A 8 -6.45 0.68 17.38
C ASP A 8 -5.23 0.98 16.49
N LEU A 9 -4.35 1.84 17.02
CA LEU A 9 -3.15 2.27 16.32
C LEU A 9 -2.19 1.12 16.05
N THR A 10 -2.23 0.06 16.88
CA THR A 10 -1.43 -1.14 16.65
C THR A 10 -1.96 -1.88 15.43
N GLN A 11 -3.28 -2.07 15.32
CA GLN A 11 -3.88 -2.68 14.14
C GLN A 11 -3.64 -1.86 12.87
N LEU A 12 -3.73 -0.52 12.95
CA LEU A 12 -3.46 0.34 11.79
C LEU A 12 -2.03 0.16 11.28
N ARG A 13 -1.05 0.12 12.18
CA ARG A 13 0.37 -0.12 11.84
C ARG A 13 0.56 -1.52 11.24
N THR A 14 -0.03 -2.55 11.84
CA THR A 14 0.05 -3.93 11.33
C THR A 14 -0.52 -4.05 9.91
N VAL A 15 -1.66 -3.43 9.62
CA VAL A 15 -2.23 -3.45 8.26
C VAL A 15 -1.35 -2.66 7.29
N ALA A 16 -0.79 -1.53 7.71
CA ALA A 16 0.16 -0.77 6.91
C ALA A 16 1.40 -1.60 6.53
N ASP A 17 1.97 -2.34 7.49
CA ASP A 17 3.09 -3.24 7.25
C ASP A 17 2.73 -4.37 6.27
N HIS A 18 1.57 -5.00 6.44
CA HIS A 18 1.11 -6.02 5.50
C HIS A 18 0.92 -5.48 4.07
N VAL A 19 0.39 -4.27 3.93
CA VAL A 19 0.23 -3.63 2.61
C VAL A 19 1.60 -3.30 2.00
N MET A 20 2.57 -2.85 2.80
CA MET A 20 3.94 -2.63 2.33
C MET A 20 4.57 -3.92 1.81
N THR A 21 4.51 -4.99 2.59
CA THR A 21 5.02 -6.31 2.20
C THR A 21 4.35 -6.84 0.94
N ALA A 22 3.03 -6.68 0.80
CA ALA A 22 2.32 -7.07 -0.40
C ALA A 22 2.75 -6.24 -1.63
N ALA A 23 3.01 -4.94 -1.45
CA ALA A 23 3.49 -4.07 -2.52
C ALA A 23 4.89 -4.51 -3.00
N GLU A 24 5.77 -4.90 -2.09
CA GLU A 24 7.10 -5.44 -2.40
C GLU A 24 7.01 -6.78 -3.14
N ALA A 25 6.18 -7.70 -2.65
CA ALA A 25 5.97 -9.00 -3.30
C ALA A 25 5.43 -8.86 -4.74
N ILE A 26 4.53 -7.90 -4.99
CA ILE A 26 4.02 -7.61 -6.34
C ILE A 26 5.12 -7.00 -7.22
N ALA A 27 5.94 -6.10 -6.67
CA ALA A 27 7.03 -5.45 -7.40
C ALA A 27 8.14 -6.44 -7.82
N GLU A 28 8.39 -7.47 -7.01
CA GLU A 28 9.39 -8.51 -7.29
C GLU A 28 8.88 -9.63 -8.20
N MET A 29 7.58 -9.66 -8.49
CA MET A 29 6.98 -10.72 -9.29
C MET A 29 7.49 -10.65 -10.73
N ARG A 30 8.27 -11.67 -11.14
CA ARG A 30 8.74 -11.80 -12.52
C ARG A 30 7.58 -12.26 -13.40
N TRP A 31 7.14 -11.39 -14.30
CA TRP A 31 6.09 -11.71 -15.26
C TRP A 31 6.63 -12.60 -16.38
N PRO A 32 5.87 -13.63 -16.81
CA PRO A 32 6.24 -14.40 -17.98
C PRO A 32 6.22 -13.48 -19.21
N GLY A 33 7.39 -13.26 -19.81
CA GLY A 33 7.52 -12.58 -21.09
C GLY A 33 7.02 -13.51 -22.19
N LEU A 34 6.13 -13.03 -23.03
CA LEU A 34 5.80 -13.68 -24.30
C LEU A 34 6.68 -13.06 -25.37
N ASP A 35 7.45 -13.89 -26.08
CA ASP A 35 8.17 -13.43 -27.27
C ASP A 35 7.13 -13.13 -28.37
N PRO A 36 7.05 -11.89 -28.88
CA PRO A 36 6.16 -11.55 -29.98
C PRO A 36 6.43 -12.37 -31.25
N ASP A 37 7.69 -12.77 -31.46
CA ASP A 37 8.10 -13.55 -32.63
C ASP A 37 7.58 -14.99 -32.57
N ASP A 38 7.37 -15.54 -31.37
CA ASP A 38 6.70 -16.83 -31.14
C ASP A 38 5.18 -16.80 -31.43
N LEU A 39 4.60 -15.60 -31.62
CA LEU A 39 3.18 -15.36 -31.82
C LEU A 39 2.86 -14.77 -33.21
N GLN A 40 3.68 -15.07 -34.21
CA GLN A 40 3.54 -14.52 -35.56
C GLN A 40 2.13 -14.79 -36.15
N GLY A 41 1.43 -13.71 -36.54
CA GLY A 41 0.06 -13.78 -37.08
C GLY A 41 -1.06 -13.76 -36.05
N SER A 42 -0.73 -13.82 -34.75
CA SER A 42 -1.70 -13.67 -33.67
C SER A 42 -2.00 -12.19 -33.39
N THR A 43 -3.28 -11.86 -33.25
CA THR A 43 -3.71 -10.54 -32.76
C THR A 43 -3.15 -10.24 -31.38
N VAL A 44 -2.93 -11.26 -30.54
CA VAL A 44 -2.37 -11.11 -29.19
C VAL A 44 -0.88 -10.77 -29.23
N GLY A 45 -0.11 -11.32 -30.19
CA GLY A 45 1.31 -10.99 -30.39
C GLY A 45 1.54 -9.53 -30.81
N ARG A 46 0.51 -8.84 -31.30
CA ARG A 46 0.55 -7.41 -31.65
C ARG A 46 0.30 -6.48 -30.46
N VAL A 47 -0.16 -7.00 -29.32
CA VAL A 47 -0.45 -6.19 -28.14
C VAL A 47 0.74 -6.28 -27.19
N ALA A 48 1.34 -5.14 -26.88
CA ALA A 48 2.32 -4.99 -25.80
C ALA A 48 1.63 -5.06 -24.41
N ALA A 49 0.76 -6.06 -24.22
CA ALA A 49 -0.02 -6.27 -23.01
C ALA A 49 0.86 -6.43 -21.76
N PRO A 50 2.01 -7.14 -21.81
CA PRO A 50 2.92 -7.21 -20.67
C PRO A 50 3.40 -5.83 -20.21
N ASP A 51 3.73 -4.93 -21.14
CA ASP A 51 4.23 -3.58 -20.83
C ASP A 51 3.13 -2.70 -20.23
N LEU A 52 1.91 -2.78 -20.76
CA LEU A 52 0.76 -2.02 -20.25
C LEU A 52 0.36 -2.47 -18.83
N VAL A 53 0.38 -3.78 -18.58
CA VAL A 53 0.07 -4.34 -17.27
C VAL A 53 1.18 -4.03 -16.28
N ALA A 54 2.45 -4.12 -16.68
CA ALA A 54 3.60 -3.76 -15.83
C ALA A 54 3.58 -2.29 -15.41
N ALA A 55 3.26 -1.38 -16.33
CA ALA A 55 3.11 0.05 -16.02
C ALA A 55 1.99 0.27 -15.00
N ARG A 56 0.81 -0.33 -15.22
CA ARG A 56 -0.32 -0.19 -14.31
C ARG A 56 -0.03 -0.77 -12.92
N LEU A 57 0.67 -1.89 -12.85
CA LEU A 57 1.06 -2.50 -11.58
C LEU A 57 2.06 -1.65 -10.81
N THR A 58 2.96 -0.97 -11.52
CA THR A 58 3.89 -0.02 -10.90
C THR A 58 3.13 1.09 -10.18
N ASP A 59 2.07 1.63 -10.80
CA ASP A 59 1.21 2.64 -10.17
C ASP A 59 0.46 2.07 -8.94
N VAL A 60 -0.03 0.84 -9.02
CA VAL A 60 -0.70 0.16 -7.89
C VAL A 60 0.27 -0.01 -6.72
N VAL A 61 1.48 -0.50 -6.97
CA VAL A 61 2.54 -0.64 -5.96
C VAL A 61 2.87 0.71 -5.34
N ALA A 62 3.02 1.77 -6.15
CA ALA A 62 3.30 3.11 -5.65
C ALA A 62 2.17 3.61 -4.71
N ASN A 63 0.91 3.39 -5.08
CA ASN A 63 -0.23 3.76 -4.26
C ASN A 63 -0.30 2.97 -2.94
N MET A 64 -0.02 1.66 -2.98
CA MET A 64 0.04 0.82 -1.77
C MET A 64 1.11 1.31 -0.80
N ARG A 65 2.31 1.61 -1.30
CA ARG A 65 3.41 2.18 -0.50
C ARG A 65 3.04 3.52 0.09
N GLY A 66 2.46 4.41 -0.72
CA GLY A 66 2.00 5.73 -0.29
C GLY A 66 0.96 5.64 0.83
N TRP A 67 -0.02 4.75 0.69
CA TRP A 67 -1.04 4.52 1.71
C TRP A 67 -0.44 3.98 3.01
N ALA A 68 0.43 2.98 2.95
CA ALA A 68 1.06 2.39 4.13
C ALA A 68 1.89 3.42 4.91
N MET A 69 2.66 4.27 4.22
CA MET A 69 3.40 5.36 4.86
C MET A 69 2.46 6.38 5.52
N ALA A 70 1.39 6.78 4.82
CA ALA A 70 0.42 7.72 5.38
C ALA A 70 -0.29 7.16 6.62
N ALA A 71 -0.59 5.86 6.64
CA ALA A 71 -1.19 5.18 7.77
C ALA A 71 -0.26 5.19 9.01
N HIS A 72 1.03 4.88 8.83
CA HIS A 72 2.03 4.98 9.90
C HIS A 72 2.16 6.40 10.45
N MET A 73 2.32 7.39 9.56
CA MET A 73 2.41 8.80 9.96
C MET A 73 1.18 9.27 10.73
N SER A 74 -0.01 8.81 10.31
CA SER A 74 -1.28 9.12 10.97
C SER A 74 -1.36 8.48 12.35
N ALA A 75 -0.95 7.22 12.49
CA ALA A 75 -0.88 6.53 13.78
C ALA A 75 0.06 7.26 14.76
N ASP A 76 1.25 7.65 14.30
CA ASP A 76 2.22 8.38 15.11
C ASP A 76 1.73 9.78 15.51
N ALA A 77 0.99 10.46 14.63
CA ALA A 77 0.38 11.74 14.94
C ALA A 77 -0.72 11.60 16.00
N LEU A 78 -1.57 10.58 15.88
CA LEU A 78 -2.66 10.34 16.83
C LEU A 78 -2.12 9.92 18.20
N GLU A 79 -1.11 9.05 18.25
CA GLU A 79 -0.49 8.62 19.51
C GLU A 79 0.17 9.80 20.25
N ARG A 80 0.84 10.70 19.52
CA ARG A 80 1.41 11.92 20.10
C ARG A 80 0.33 12.88 20.61
N ALA A 81 -0.78 13.00 19.90
CA ALA A 81 -1.91 13.82 20.34
C ALA A 81 -2.56 13.26 21.61
N ASP A 82 -2.71 11.93 21.69
CA ASP A 82 -3.30 11.25 22.84
C ASP A 82 -2.41 11.38 24.09
N ARG A 83 -1.09 11.17 23.96
CA ARG A 83 -0.13 11.38 25.05
C ARG A 83 -0.17 12.81 25.60
N ARG A 84 -0.17 13.82 24.72
CA ARG A 84 -0.25 15.24 25.13
C ARG A 84 -1.54 15.55 25.89
N ASN A 85 -2.67 14.98 25.45
CA ASN A 85 -3.94 15.15 26.16
C ASN A 85 -3.90 14.45 27.52
N GLY A 86 -3.37 13.23 27.62
CA GLY A 86 -3.20 12.52 28.89
C GLY A 86 -2.37 13.28 29.92
N ASP A 87 -1.28 13.93 29.47
CA ASP A 87 -0.42 14.75 30.33
C ASP A 87 -1.14 16.03 30.84
N LEU A 88 -2.04 16.60 30.05
CA LEU A 88 -2.81 17.81 30.42
C LEU A 88 -3.92 17.52 31.45
N PHE A 89 -4.45 16.30 31.49
CA PHE A 89 -5.57 15.92 32.36
C PHE A 89 -5.16 15.05 33.57
N ARG A 90 -3.87 14.88 33.83
CA ARG A 90 -3.38 14.16 35.03
C ARG A 90 -3.47 15.07 36.27
N PRO A 91 -4.14 14.67 37.37
CA PRO A 91 -4.18 15.46 38.60
C PRO A 91 -2.78 15.54 39.21
N ARG A 92 -2.40 16.72 39.72
CA ARG A 92 -1.17 16.92 40.51
C ARG A 92 -1.26 16.23 41.86
#